data_AF-A0A8R7PHC5-F1
#
_entry.id   AF-A0A8R7PHC5-F1
#
_cell.length_a   1.000
_cell.length_b   1.000
_cell.length_c   1.000
_cell.angle_alpha   90.00
_cell.angle_beta   90.00
_cell.angle_gamma   90.00
#
_symmetry.space_group_name_H-M   'P 1'
#
loop_
_entity.id
_entity.type
_entity.pdbx_description
1 polymer ?
#
loop_
_entity_poly.entity_id
_entity_poly.type
_entity_poly.pdbx_seq_one_letter_code
_entity_poly.pdbx_strand_id
1 'polypeptide(L)'
;MEAEYPQINPLLLCSRRRKRVEDEGGLELLLSMDLDEEETRPEQQAPPRVPDKLKAVSQELGHEIRIFTSTTFELMTSKLAKADQEEDDDFYELQPSDYYKLISNRLAEQSKVLKTRKIREAELAAQRARLTKAVARVRFPDGYILEAEFHPSETVHSLVDLLMKVIARPDLPFYLYTVPPKKRIMDTSQDFYTIGFVPGANVFFSYDLPEGSELNTDAVKSGPYLREEIRTLDGLSLESEPSDQPDDSKTNSDSAHQSYAFQSDSAPPAAANKKSAKPKWFKR
;
A
#
# COMPACT_ATOMS: atom_id res chain seq x y z
N MET A 1 -18.96 -12.80 55.59
CA MET A 1 -18.26 -11.60 56.08
C MET A 1 -17.55 -10.99 54.88
N GLU A 2 -18.29 -10.13 54.19
CA GLU A 2 -17.78 -9.29 53.11
C GLU A 2 -16.97 -8.15 53.74
N ALA A 3 -15.83 -7.80 53.13
CA ALA A 3 -15.07 -6.61 53.49
C ALA A 3 -14.80 -5.83 52.19
N GLU A 4 -15.62 -4.80 52.05
CA GLU A 4 -15.62 -3.76 51.02
C GLU A 4 -14.52 -2.74 51.35
N TYR A 5 -13.69 -2.38 50.36
CA TYR A 5 -12.73 -1.27 50.46
C TYR A 5 -13.14 -0.18 49.46
N PRO A 6 -13.34 1.09 49.89
CA PRO A 6 -13.69 2.17 48.98
C PRO A 6 -12.48 2.97 48.45
N GLN A 7 -12.53 3.18 47.13
CA GLN A 7 -12.26 4.40 46.34
C GLN A 7 -11.21 5.43 46.80
N ILE A 8 -10.28 5.73 45.89
CA ILE A 8 -9.47 6.95 45.89
C ILE A 8 -9.48 7.54 44.46
N ASN A 9 -10.06 8.73 44.32
CA ASN A 9 -9.85 9.66 43.21
C ASN A 9 -9.00 10.83 43.72
N PRO A 10 -8.08 11.38 42.91
CA PRO A 10 -7.75 12.80 43.03
C PRO A 10 -7.87 13.54 41.69
N LEU A 11 -8.76 14.54 41.72
CA LEU A 11 -8.86 15.62 40.74
C LEU A 11 -7.67 16.58 40.86
N LEU A 12 -7.25 17.08 39.70
CA LEU A 12 -6.16 18.02 39.48
C LEU A 12 -6.46 19.42 40.04
N LEU A 13 -5.39 20.02 40.58
CA LEU A 13 -5.30 21.36 41.16
C LEU A 13 -5.63 22.48 40.15
N CYS A 14 -6.39 23.45 40.65
CA CYS A 14 -6.53 24.79 40.11
C CYS A 14 -5.42 25.70 40.69
N SER A 15 -4.72 26.45 39.86
CA SER A 15 -3.85 27.57 40.28
C SER A 15 -4.46 28.90 39.86
N ARG A 16 -4.80 29.70 40.87
CA ARG A 16 -5.17 31.12 40.79
C ARG A 16 -3.97 31.98 40.41
N ARG A 17 -4.18 33.02 39.58
CA ARG A 17 -3.61 34.36 39.84
C ARG A 17 -4.52 35.45 39.25
N ARG A 18 -4.92 36.37 40.13
CA ARG A 18 -5.73 37.58 39.85
C ARG A 18 -4.80 38.76 39.52
N LYS A 19 -5.23 39.68 38.66
CA LYS A 19 -5.18 41.13 38.93
C LYS A 19 -6.20 41.89 38.09
N ARG A 20 -7.07 42.63 38.80
CA ARG A 20 -8.10 43.58 38.34
C ARG A 20 -7.52 44.99 38.42
N VAL A 21 -7.85 45.87 37.46
CA VAL A 21 -8.16 47.30 37.69
C VAL A 21 -9.23 47.70 36.65
N GLU A 22 -10.25 48.42 37.14
CA GLU A 22 -11.45 48.93 36.47
C GLU A 22 -11.30 50.43 36.16
N ASP A 23 -12.05 50.95 35.17
CA ASP A 23 -12.79 52.24 35.08
C ASP A 23 -12.94 52.62 33.59
N GLU A 24 -14.13 52.62 32.97
CA GLU A 24 -15.36 53.43 33.15
C GLU A 24 -15.36 54.76 32.35
N GLY A 25 -16.37 54.90 31.49
CA GLY A 25 -17.05 56.18 31.24
C GLY A 25 -16.83 56.88 29.90
N GLY A 26 -17.93 57.11 29.17
CA GLY A 26 -18.14 58.37 28.45
C GLY A 26 -18.52 58.31 26.97
N LEU A 27 -19.81 58.55 26.69
CA LEU A 27 -20.43 58.73 25.37
C LEU A 27 -20.27 60.17 24.85
N GLU A 28 -20.08 60.38 23.53
CA GLU A 28 -20.98 61.17 22.65
C GLU A 28 -20.34 61.57 21.30
N LEU A 29 -21.08 61.25 20.22
CA LEU A 29 -21.38 62.01 18.99
C LEU A 29 -20.37 63.00 18.39
N LEU A 30 -19.99 62.81 17.11
CA LEU A 30 -20.47 63.67 15.99
C LEU A 30 -19.92 63.25 14.61
N LEU A 31 -20.82 63.39 13.63
CA LEU A 31 -20.75 63.19 12.17
C LEU A 31 -19.40 63.41 11.45
N SER A 32 -19.17 62.59 10.41
CA SER A 32 -18.91 62.98 8.98
C SER A 32 -18.95 61.69 8.14
N MET A 33 -20.03 61.40 7.41
CA MET A 33 -20.13 61.47 5.94
C MET A 33 -18.78 61.37 5.22
N ASP A 34 -18.54 60.24 4.53
CA ASP A 34 -17.98 60.22 3.18
C ASP A 34 -18.45 58.96 2.44
N LEU A 35 -18.93 59.21 1.22
CA LEU A 35 -19.36 58.25 0.22
C LEU A 35 -18.12 57.61 -0.42
N ASP A 36 -18.12 56.28 -0.55
CA ASP A 36 -17.54 55.63 -1.73
C ASP A 36 -18.24 54.28 -1.95
N GLU A 37 -18.67 54.07 -3.19
CA GLU A 37 -19.33 52.87 -3.71
C GLU A 37 -18.40 51.65 -3.56
N GLU A 38 -18.77 50.70 -2.69
CA GLU A 38 -18.25 49.34 -2.76
C GLU A 38 -18.92 48.62 -3.93
N GLU A 39 -18.28 48.76 -5.10
CA GLU A 39 -18.48 47.92 -6.26
C GLU A 39 -18.21 46.46 -5.85
N THR A 40 -19.29 45.66 -5.81
CA THR A 40 -19.23 44.22 -5.62
C THR A 40 -18.33 43.60 -6.69
N ARG A 41 -17.06 43.38 -6.36
CA ARG A 41 -16.18 42.51 -7.14
C ARG A 41 -16.78 41.10 -7.13
N PRO A 42 -17.06 40.49 -8.29
CA PRO A 42 -17.29 39.06 -8.32
C PRO A 42 -15.99 38.40 -7.87
N GLU A 43 -16.07 37.62 -6.81
CA GLU A 43 -15.01 36.73 -6.33
C GLU A 43 -14.66 35.77 -7.46
N GLN A 44 -13.68 36.14 -8.28
CA GLN A 44 -13.04 35.24 -9.22
C GLN A 44 -12.25 34.24 -8.39
N GLN A 45 -12.91 33.14 -8.02
CA GLN A 45 -12.24 31.94 -7.55
C GLN A 45 -11.18 31.56 -8.59
N ALA A 46 -9.92 31.73 -8.19
CA ALA A 46 -8.80 31.20 -8.94
C ALA A 46 -9.05 29.70 -9.16
N PRO A 47 -8.76 29.17 -10.36
CA PRO A 47 -8.93 27.75 -10.62
C PRO A 47 -8.20 26.95 -9.54
N PRO A 48 -8.84 25.93 -8.92
CA PRO A 48 -8.21 25.20 -7.83
C PRO A 48 -6.88 24.62 -8.29
N ARG A 49 -5.86 24.73 -7.44
CA ARG A 49 -4.53 24.18 -7.75
C ARG A 49 -4.71 22.68 -7.99
N VAL A 50 -4.03 22.14 -9.00
CA VAL A 50 -4.03 20.72 -9.39
C VAL A 50 -4.05 19.73 -8.19
N PRO A 51 -3.22 19.88 -7.14
CA PRO A 51 -3.24 18.98 -5.99
C PRO A 51 -4.55 19.02 -5.18
N ASP A 52 -5.24 20.16 -5.15
CA ASP A 52 -6.51 20.32 -4.42
C ASP A 52 -7.64 19.57 -5.14
N LYS A 53 -7.59 19.51 -6.47
CA LYS A 53 -8.54 18.73 -7.28
C LYS A 53 -8.40 17.23 -7.03
N LEU A 54 -7.17 16.72 -7.03
CA LEU A 54 -6.90 15.28 -6.79
C LEU A 54 -7.32 14.86 -5.37
N LYS A 55 -7.08 15.72 -4.36
CA LYS A 55 -7.52 15.47 -2.98
C LYS A 55 -9.03 15.51 -2.82
N ALA A 56 -9.72 16.44 -3.49
CA ALA A 56 -11.17 16.49 -3.48
C ALA A 56 -11.78 15.22 -4.09
N VAL A 57 -11.25 14.79 -5.25
CA VAL A 57 -11.69 13.58 -5.92
C VAL A 57 -11.39 12.33 -5.10
N SER A 58 -10.22 12.23 -4.46
CA SER A 58 -9.91 11.08 -3.61
C SER A 58 -10.81 11.00 -2.37
N GLN A 59 -11.20 12.15 -1.82
CA GLN A 59 -12.15 12.21 -0.70
C GLN A 59 -13.56 11.75 -1.10
N GLU A 60 -14.04 12.13 -2.29
CA GLU A 60 -15.34 11.70 -2.81
C GLU A 60 -15.38 10.20 -3.13
N LEU A 61 -14.31 9.70 -3.73
CA LEU A 61 -14.18 8.31 -4.13
C LEU A 61 -13.82 7.39 -2.96
N GLY A 62 -13.24 7.95 -1.89
CA GLY A 62 -12.77 7.24 -0.69
C GLY A 62 -11.40 6.58 -0.87
N HIS A 63 -10.76 6.76 -2.03
CA HIS A 63 -9.49 6.15 -2.40
C HIS A 63 -8.64 7.15 -3.19
N GLU A 64 -7.32 7.11 -3.00
CA GLU A 64 -6.41 7.86 -3.84
C GLU A 64 -6.36 7.23 -5.23
N ILE A 65 -6.65 8.03 -6.26
CA ILE A 65 -6.67 7.59 -7.65
C ILE A 65 -5.68 8.37 -8.49
N ARG A 66 -5.08 7.68 -9.47
CA ARG A 66 -4.26 8.26 -10.54
C ARG A 66 -4.71 7.71 -11.88
N ILE A 67 -4.65 8.56 -12.90
CA ILE A 67 -5.14 8.21 -14.24
C ILE A 67 -4.06 8.45 -15.26
N PHE A 68 -3.88 7.46 -16.10
CA PHE A 68 -2.91 7.47 -17.16
C PHE A 68 -3.55 6.97 -18.44
N THR A 69 -3.28 7.63 -19.56
CA THR A 69 -3.37 6.98 -20.87
C THR A 69 -2.23 5.99 -21.06
N SER A 70 -2.42 4.93 -21.84
CA SER A 70 -1.37 3.95 -22.15
C SER A 70 -0.09 4.64 -22.65
N THR A 71 -0.22 5.67 -23.49
CA THR A 71 0.89 6.49 -23.95
C THR A 71 1.58 7.21 -22.80
N THR A 72 0.85 7.94 -21.95
CA THR A 72 1.47 8.66 -20.82
C THR A 72 2.12 7.69 -19.84
N PHE A 73 1.50 6.53 -19.61
CA PHE A 73 2.04 5.48 -18.76
C PHE A 73 3.36 4.90 -19.31
N GLU A 74 3.46 4.69 -20.63
CA GLU A 74 4.71 4.25 -21.28
C GLU A 74 5.80 5.33 -21.25
N LEU A 75 5.42 6.62 -21.32
CA LEU A 75 6.34 7.74 -21.22
C LEU A 75 6.81 8.03 -19.80
N MET A 76 6.11 7.56 -18.77
CA MET A 76 6.58 7.69 -17.39
C MET A 76 7.89 6.91 -17.24
N THR A 77 8.99 7.66 -17.10
CA THR A 77 10.33 7.09 -16.98
C THR A 77 10.39 6.22 -15.73
N SER A 78 10.35 4.90 -15.90
CA SER A 78 10.79 4.00 -14.84
C SER A 78 12.27 4.22 -14.58
N LYS A 79 12.72 4.03 -13.33
CA LYS A 79 14.15 4.02 -12.95
C LYS A 79 14.96 2.92 -13.65
N LEU A 80 14.34 2.11 -14.49
CA LEU A 80 14.93 1.02 -15.26
C LEU A 80 15.57 1.56 -16.54
N ALA A 81 16.69 0.95 -16.92
CA ALA A 81 17.32 1.21 -18.21
C ALA A 81 16.33 0.97 -19.36
N LYS A 82 16.50 1.73 -20.45
CA LYS A 82 15.66 1.55 -21.64
C LYS A 82 15.88 0.14 -22.20
N ALA A 83 14.81 -0.50 -22.65
CA ALA A 83 14.85 -1.86 -23.22
C ALA A 83 15.77 -1.98 -24.45
N ASP A 84 16.06 -0.86 -25.13
CA ASP A 84 16.96 -0.82 -26.29
C ASP A 84 18.45 -0.73 -25.92
N GLN A 85 18.77 -0.73 -24.62
CA GLN A 85 20.16 -0.80 -24.19
C GLN A 85 20.64 -2.24 -24.27
N GLU A 86 21.38 -2.56 -25.32
CA GLU A 86 22.09 -3.83 -25.45
C GLU A 86 23.14 -3.90 -24.33
N GLU A 87 22.99 -4.87 -23.43
CA GLU A 87 23.96 -5.12 -22.37
C GLU A 87 25.14 -5.94 -22.93
N ASP A 88 26.35 -5.67 -22.42
CA ASP A 88 27.56 -6.36 -22.86
C ASP A 88 27.49 -7.87 -22.59
N ASP A 89 28.18 -8.68 -23.40
CA ASP A 89 28.17 -10.15 -23.27
C ASP A 89 28.60 -10.65 -21.87
N ASP A 90 29.52 -9.92 -21.21
CA ASP A 90 29.99 -10.22 -19.84
C ASP A 90 28.86 -10.25 -18.80
N PHE A 91 27.75 -9.53 -19.03
CA PHE A 91 26.57 -9.55 -18.15
C PHE A 91 25.92 -10.94 -18.12
N TYR A 92 25.96 -11.67 -19.24
CA TYR A 92 25.40 -13.01 -19.36
C TYR A 92 26.38 -14.10 -18.89
N GLU A 93 27.64 -13.75 -18.61
CA GLU A 93 28.63 -14.66 -18.07
C GLU A 93 28.48 -14.82 -16.54
N LEU A 94 28.35 -16.07 -16.10
CA LEU A 94 28.20 -16.43 -14.69
C LEU A 94 29.42 -16.01 -13.86
N GLN A 95 29.25 -15.01 -13.01
CA GLN A 95 30.27 -14.56 -12.08
C GLN A 95 30.42 -15.53 -10.90
N PRO A 96 31.61 -15.60 -10.25
CA PRO A 96 31.82 -16.44 -9.07
C PRO A 96 30.82 -16.15 -7.93
N SER A 97 30.41 -14.90 -7.77
CA SER A 97 29.38 -14.47 -6.80
C SER A 97 28.03 -15.16 -7.04
N ASP A 98 27.61 -15.28 -8.30
CA ASP A 98 26.34 -15.91 -8.67
C ASP A 98 26.40 -17.43 -8.51
N TYR A 99 27.56 -18.03 -8.76
CA TYR A 99 27.80 -19.43 -8.43
C TYR A 99 27.57 -19.70 -6.93
N TYR A 100 28.12 -18.88 -6.03
CA TYR A 100 27.90 -19.05 -4.58
C TYR A 100 26.42 -18.90 -4.20
N LYS A 101 25.69 -17.93 -4.77
CA LYS A 101 24.24 -17.78 -4.55
C LYS A 101 23.49 -19.04 -4.98
N LEU A 102 23.80 -19.57 -6.16
CA LEU A 102 23.16 -20.76 -6.72
C LEU A 102 23.40 -22.00 -5.85
N ILE A 103 24.63 -22.20 -5.37
CA ILE A 103 24.97 -23.30 -4.45
C ILE A 103 24.27 -23.11 -3.09
N SER A 104 24.21 -21.89 -2.56
CA SER A 104 23.55 -21.60 -1.28
C SER A 104 22.05 -21.85 -1.33
N ASN A 105 21.37 -21.44 -2.40
CA ASN A 105 19.95 -21.69 -2.63
C ASN A 105 19.67 -23.19 -2.75
N ARG A 106 20.50 -23.91 -3.52
CA ARG A 106 20.40 -25.36 -3.64
C ARG A 106 20.59 -26.06 -2.30
N LEU A 107 21.55 -25.64 -1.49
CA LEU A 107 21.77 -26.20 -0.15
C LEU A 107 20.57 -25.92 0.77
N ALA A 108 20.01 -24.71 0.70
CA ALA A 108 18.81 -24.34 1.46
C ALA A 108 17.59 -25.20 1.06
N GLU A 109 17.36 -25.44 -0.23
CA GLU A 109 16.29 -26.31 -0.74
C GLU A 109 16.46 -27.78 -0.33
N GLN A 110 17.69 -28.29 -0.35
CA GLN A 110 18.01 -29.66 0.09
C GLN A 110 17.92 -29.80 1.62
N SER A 111 18.08 -28.70 2.36
CA SER A 111 17.83 -28.68 3.80
C SER A 111 16.32 -28.76 4.07
N LYS A 112 15.78 -29.99 4.13
CA LYS A 112 14.41 -30.24 4.61
C LYS A 112 14.32 -29.96 6.11
N VAL A 113 14.27 -28.68 6.49
CA VAL A 113 13.95 -28.28 7.84
C VAL A 113 12.45 -28.50 8.06
N LEU A 114 12.11 -29.31 9.06
CA LEU A 114 10.71 -29.54 9.45
C LEU A 114 10.13 -28.24 10.02
N LYS A 115 9.36 -27.51 9.21
CA LYS A 115 8.60 -26.35 9.69
C LYS A 115 7.43 -26.81 10.56
N THR A 116 7.46 -26.46 11.84
CA THR A 116 6.32 -26.66 12.74
C THR A 116 5.14 -25.78 12.32
N ARG A 117 3.91 -26.14 12.73
CA ARG A 117 2.71 -25.32 12.49
C ARG A 117 2.91 -23.87 12.92
N LYS A 118 3.50 -23.66 14.10
CA LYS A 118 3.81 -22.33 14.65
C LYS A 118 4.76 -21.54 13.76
N ILE A 119 5.80 -22.18 13.21
CA ILE A 119 6.75 -21.51 12.30
C ILE A 119 6.04 -21.09 11.01
N ARG A 120 5.22 -21.97 10.41
CA ARG A 120 4.48 -21.65 9.18
C ARG A 120 3.48 -20.50 9.39
N GLU A 121 2.75 -20.51 10.51
CA GLU A 121 1.79 -19.46 10.85
C GLU A 121 2.47 -18.12 11.13
N ALA A 122 3.58 -18.13 11.86
CA ALA A 122 4.37 -16.92 12.12
C ALA A 122 4.99 -16.33 10.85
N GLU A 123 5.49 -17.17 9.94
CA GLU A 123 6.04 -16.73 8.65
C GLU A 123 4.97 -16.08 7.77
N LEU A 124 3.78 -16.68 7.67
CA LEU A 124 2.65 -16.09 6.95
C LEU A 124 2.16 -14.78 7.59
N ALA A 125 2.10 -14.71 8.91
CA ALA A 125 1.74 -13.49 9.62
C ALA A 125 2.78 -12.38 9.38
N ALA A 126 4.07 -12.70 9.41
CA ALA A 126 5.14 -11.76 9.10
C ALA A 126 5.08 -11.27 7.65
N GLN A 127 4.80 -12.16 6.69
CA GLN A 127 4.61 -11.78 5.29
C GLN A 127 3.40 -10.86 5.10
N ARG A 128 2.27 -11.15 5.75
CA ARG A 128 1.08 -10.29 5.75
C ARG A 128 1.36 -8.91 6.34
N ALA A 129 2.10 -8.85 7.45
CA ALA A 129 2.44 -7.59 8.09
C ALA A 129 3.40 -6.72 7.25
N ARG A 130 4.24 -7.33 6.40
CA ARG A 130 5.14 -6.60 5.49
C ARG A 130 4.40 -5.90 4.35
N LEU A 131 3.26 -6.43 3.93
CA LEU A 131 2.49 -5.90 2.82
C LEU A 131 1.38 -5.02 3.38
N THR A 132 1.64 -3.72 3.49
CA THR A 132 0.69 -2.74 4.07
C THR A 132 -0.16 -2.03 3.02
N LYS A 133 0.22 -2.12 1.75
CA LYS A 133 -0.40 -1.40 0.63
C LYS A 133 -0.62 -2.34 -0.55
N ALA A 134 -1.72 -2.14 -1.26
CA ALA A 134 -2.07 -2.86 -2.48
C ALA A 134 -2.48 -1.85 -3.56
N VAL A 135 -1.81 -1.89 -4.72
CA VAL A 135 -2.12 -0.97 -5.84
C VAL A 135 -2.84 -1.74 -6.94
N ALA A 136 -4.11 -1.42 -7.20
CA ALA A 136 -4.86 -2.02 -8.29
C ALA A 136 -4.90 -1.09 -9.50
N ARG A 137 -4.53 -1.62 -10.66
CA ARG A 137 -4.54 -0.93 -11.96
C ARG A 137 -5.61 -1.53 -12.83
N VAL A 138 -6.69 -0.78 -13.08
CA VAL A 138 -7.78 -1.17 -13.96
C VAL A 138 -7.53 -0.58 -15.35
N ARG A 139 -7.37 -1.45 -16.34
CA ARG A 139 -7.18 -1.09 -17.75
C ARG A 139 -8.51 -1.13 -18.48
N PHE A 140 -8.84 -0.01 -19.10
CA PHE A 140 -10.04 0.14 -19.92
C PHE A 140 -9.74 -0.14 -21.41
N PRO A 141 -10.76 -0.55 -22.19
CA PRO A 141 -10.59 -0.82 -23.62
C PRO A 141 -10.20 0.41 -24.46
N ASP A 142 -10.48 1.61 -23.98
CA ASP A 142 -10.12 2.90 -24.60
C ASP A 142 -8.65 3.32 -24.35
N GLY A 143 -7.88 2.49 -23.63
CA GLY A 143 -6.47 2.74 -23.34
C GLY A 143 -6.24 3.61 -22.11
N TYR A 144 -7.28 3.93 -21.33
CA TYR A 144 -7.10 4.54 -20.02
C TYR A 144 -6.77 3.48 -18.95
N ILE A 145 -5.96 3.89 -17.97
CA ILE A 145 -5.52 3.10 -16.84
C ILE A 145 -5.87 3.88 -15.57
N LEU A 146 -6.78 3.32 -14.77
CA LEU A 146 -7.09 3.81 -13.44
C LEU A 146 -6.22 3.07 -12.43
N GLU A 147 -5.36 3.78 -11.73
CA GLU A 147 -4.60 3.25 -10.60
C GLU A 147 -5.24 3.72 -9.30
N ALA A 148 -5.45 2.81 -8.36
CA ALA A 148 -5.98 3.12 -7.04
C ALA A 148 -5.23 2.37 -5.94
N GLU A 149 -5.02 3.05 -4.82
CA GLU A 149 -4.42 2.48 -3.61
C GLU A 149 -5.50 1.89 -2.68
N PHE A 150 -5.28 0.64 -2.26
CA PHE A 150 -6.14 -0.12 -1.38
C PHE A 150 -5.33 -0.70 -0.22
N HIS A 151 -6.00 -0.98 0.90
CA HIS A 151 -5.44 -1.81 1.96
C HIS A 151 -5.59 -3.31 1.59
N PRO A 152 -4.60 -4.17 1.87
CA PRO A 152 -4.65 -5.61 1.53
C PRO A 152 -5.83 -6.38 2.14
N SER A 153 -6.41 -5.87 3.24
CA SER A 153 -7.59 -6.44 3.89
C SER A 153 -8.92 -5.96 3.30
N GLU A 154 -8.89 -5.03 2.35
CA GLU A 154 -10.11 -4.62 1.65
C GLU A 154 -10.57 -5.70 0.69
N THR A 155 -11.86 -5.65 0.36
CA THR A 155 -12.48 -6.61 -0.55
C THR A 155 -12.47 -6.11 -1.97
N VAL A 156 -12.55 -7.03 -2.93
CA VAL A 156 -12.74 -6.70 -4.35
C VAL A 156 -14.01 -5.86 -4.58
N HIS A 157 -15.01 -5.97 -3.69
CA HIS A 157 -16.18 -5.10 -3.70
C HIS A 157 -15.83 -3.61 -3.60
N SER A 158 -14.83 -3.21 -2.80
CA SER A 158 -14.37 -1.82 -2.72
C SER A 158 -13.90 -1.30 -4.09
N LEU A 159 -13.23 -2.15 -4.88
CA LEU A 159 -12.82 -1.82 -6.24
C LEU A 159 -14.02 -1.67 -7.18
N VAL A 160 -15.02 -2.55 -7.06
CA VAL A 160 -16.26 -2.47 -7.85
C VAL A 160 -17.01 -1.18 -7.52
N ASP A 161 -17.14 -0.81 -6.24
CA ASP A 161 -17.80 0.41 -5.81
C ASP A 161 -17.07 1.66 -6.29
N LEU A 162 -15.73 1.65 -6.24
CA LEU A 162 -14.91 2.71 -6.82
C LEU A 162 -15.20 2.86 -8.32
N LEU A 163 -15.24 1.75 -9.06
CA LEU A 163 -15.52 1.76 -10.49
C LEU A 163 -16.92 2.32 -10.79
N MET A 164 -17.93 2.00 -9.98
CA MET A 164 -19.29 2.57 -10.13
C MET A 164 -19.33 4.10 -10.03
N LYS A 165 -18.46 4.69 -9.22
CA LYS A 165 -18.35 6.15 -9.13
C LYS A 165 -17.54 6.75 -10.29
N VAL A 166 -16.59 5.99 -10.85
CA VAL A 166 -15.61 6.48 -11.83
C VAL A 166 -16.07 6.31 -13.29
N ILE A 167 -16.83 5.25 -13.59
CA ILE A 167 -17.26 4.99 -14.97
C ILE A 167 -18.39 5.92 -15.40
N ALA A 168 -18.42 6.23 -16.70
CA ALA A 168 -19.43 7.09 -17.31
C ALA A 168 -20.83 6.46 -17.29
N ARG A 169 -20.91 5.13 -17.35
CA ARG A 169 -22.16 4.37 -17.45
C ARG A 169 -22.25 3.27 -16.39
N PRO A 170 -22.59 3.63 -15.14
CA PRO A 170 -22.78 2.66 -14.07
C PRO A 170 -24.06 1.82 -14.22
N ASP A 171 -24.95 2.20 -15.14
CA ASP A 171 -26.18 1.50 -15.49
C ASP A 171 -25.93 0.19 -16.24
N LEU A 172 -24.77 0.06 -16.90
CA LEU A 172 -24.44 -1.12 -17.69
C LEU A 172 -23.71 -2.18 -16.85
N PRO A 173 -24.08 -3.47 -16.99
CA PRO A 173 -23.35 -4.55 -16.35
C PRO A 173 -21.93 -4.64 -16.94
N PHE A 174 -20.96 -4.90 -16.08
CA PHE A 174 -19.56 -5.05 -16.45
C PHE A 174 -18.91 -6.19 -15.66
N TYR A 175 -17.77 -6.65 -16.15
CA TYR A 175 -16.97 -7.66 -15.49
C TYR A 175 -15.49 -7.29 -15.50
N LEU A 176 -14.78 -7.79 -14.49
CA LEU A 176 -13.35 -7.63 -14.34
C LEU A 176 -12.65 -8.96 -14.62
N TYR A 177 -11.48 -8.90 -15.25
CA TYR A 177 -10.70 -10.11 -15.55
C TYR A 177 -9.19 -9.85 -15.52
N THR A 178 -8.43 -10.92 -15.31
CA THR A 178 -6.96 -10.92 -15.40
C THR A 178 -6.51 -11.74 -16.61
N VAL A 179 -5.34 -11.41 -17.17
CA VAL A 179 -4.71 -12.12 -18.29
C VAL A 179 -3.18 -12.15 -18.10
N PRO A 180 -2.46 -13.19 -18.58
CA PRO A 180 -2.92 -14.44 -19.21
C PRO A 180 -2.85 -15.65 -18.23
N PRO A 181 -3.84 -16.57 -18.20
CA PRO A 181 -5.02 -16.73 -19.05
C PRO A 181 -6.20 -15.86 -18.60
N LYS A 182 -7.18 -15.63 -19.51
CA LYS A 182 -8.38 -14.82 -19.21
C LYS A 182 -9.22 -15.48 -18.11
N LYS A 183 -9.13 -14.94 -16.89
CA LYS A 183 -9.92 -15.37 -15.73
C LYS A 183 -10.80 -14.22 -15.26
N ARG A 184 -12.12 -14.40 -15.29
CA ARG A 184 -13.08 -13.44 -14.73
C ARG A 184 -13.03 -13.51 -13.21
N ILE A 185 -13.11 -12.35 -12.57
CA ILE A 185 -13.19 -12.23 -11.11
C ILE A 185 -14.66 -12.38 -10.73
N MET A 186 -15.03 -13.54 -10.17
CA MET A 186 -16.42 -13.83 -9.77
C MET A 186 -16.69 -13.44 -8.33
N ASP A 187 -15.74 -13.71 -7.44
CA ASP A 187 -15.92 -13.52 -6.01
C ASP A 187 -15.49 -12.11 -5.58
N THR A 188 -16.45 -11.20 -5.47
CA THR A 188 -16.22 -9.82 -5.02
C THR A 188 -16.05 -9.70 -3.50
N SER A 189 -16.40 -10.74 -2.74
CA SER A 189 -16.32 -10.78 -1.28
C SER A 189 -14.93 -11.14 -0.73
N GLN A 190 -14.02 -11.62 -1.59
CA GLN A 190 -12.66 -11.95 -1.18
C GLN A 190 -11.82 -10.68 -1.00
N ASP A 191 -10.83 -10.75 -0.10
CA ASP A 191 -9.88 -9.67 0.12
C ASP A 191 -8.76 -9.65 -0.94
N PHE A 192 -8.12 -8.49 -1.11
CA PHE A 192 -7.01 -8.33 -2.05
C PHE A 192 -5.87 -9.31 -1.77
N TYR A 193 -5.62 -9.65 -0.50
CA TYR A 193 -4.61 -10.64 -0.14
C TYR A 193 -4.95 -12.05 -0.63
N THR A 194 -6.19 -12.55 -0.42
CA THR A 194 -6.56 -13.92 -0.82
C THR A 194 -6.65 -14.08 -2.32
N ILE A 195 -7.12 -13.05 -3.06
CA ILE A 195 -7.17 -13.09 -4.53
C ILE A 195 -5.79 -12.91 -5.17
N GLY A 196 -4.76 -12.54 -4.40
CA GLY A 196 -3.38 -12.38 -4.86
C GLY A 196 -3.11 -11.05 -5.56
N PHE A 197 -3.82 -9.98 -5.17
CA PHE A 197 -3.67 -8.64 -5.74
C PHE A 197 -2.70 -7.73 -4.96
N VAL A 198 -1.92 -8.32 -4.06
CA VAL A 198 -0.95 -7.63 -3.21
C VAL A 198 0.46 -8.06 -3.62
N PRO A 199 1.43 -7.13 -3.81
CA PRO A 199 1.36 -5.68 -3.56
C PRO A 199 0.68 -4.86 -4.66
N GLY A 200 0.37 -5.48 -5.80
CA GLY A 200 -0.43 -4.83 -6.83
C GLY A 200 -0.97 -5.81 -7.86
N ALA A 201 -1.94 -5.34 -8.64
CA ALA A 201 -2.62 -6.14 -9.64
C ALA A 201 -2.97 -5.34 -10.88
N ASN A 202 -2.84 -5.98 -12.05
CA ASN A 202 -3.38 -5.46 -13.30
C ASN A 202 -4.68 -6.19 -13.61
N VAL A 203 -5.77 -5.43 -13.65
CA VAL A 203 -7.12 -5.91 -13.91
C VAL A 203 -7.62 -5.23 -15.19
N PHE A 204 -8.41 -5.95 -15.98
CA PHE A 204 -8.98 -5.44 -17.21
C PHE A 204 -10.49 -5.31 -17.04
N PHE A 205 -11.03 -4.22 -17.57
CA PHE A 205 -12.45 -3.88 -17.55
C PHE A 205 -13.10 -4.20 -18.90
N SER A 206 -14.32 -4.74 -18.87
CA SER A 206 -15.16 -4.89 -20.05
C SER A 206 -16.63 -4.91 -19.67
N TYR A 207 -17.50 -4.35 -20.50
CA TYR A 207 -18.95 -4.42 -20.30
C TYR A 207 -19.47 -5.84 -20.65
N ASP A 208 -20.41 -6.36 -19.84
CA ASP A 208 -21.06 -7.67 -20.02
C ASP A 208 -22.41 -7.49 -20.73
N LEU A 209 -22.35 -7.04 -21.99
CA LEU A 209 -23.55 -6.79 -22.78
C LEU A 209 -23.95 -8.06 -23.54
N PRO A 210 -25.22 -8.51 -23.47
CA PRO A 210 -25.67 -9.65 -24.26
C PRO A 210 -25.53 -9.34 -25.75
N GLU A 211 -25.10 -10.34 -26.52
CA GLU A 211 -24.99 -10.24 -27.99
C GLU A 211 -26.39 -9.97 -28.58
N GLY A 212 -26.53 -8.88 -29.34
CA GLY A 212 -27.78 -8.50 -29.99
C GLY A 212 -28.71 -7.55 -29.21
N SER A 213 -28.32 -7.08 -28.02
CA SER A 213 -29.05 -5.98 -27.35
C SER A 213 -28.87 -4.66 -28.09
N GLU A 214 -29.88 -3.79 -28.08
CA GLU A 214 -29.79 -2.41 -28.59
C GLU A 214 -28.72 -1.57 -27.88
N LEU A 215 -28.28 -2.01 -26.70
CA LEU A 215 -27.17 -1.42 -25.95
C LEU A 215 -25.79 -1.94 -26.41
N ASN A 216 -25.74 -3.01 -27.21
CA ASN A 216 -24.51 -3.56 -27.80
C ASN A 216 -24.20 -2.89 -29.14
N THR A 217 -24.28 -1.56 -29.18
CA THR A 217 -23.95 -0.76 -30.37
C THR A 217 -22.48 -0.37 -30.35
N ASP A 218 -21.91 -0.12 -31.53
CA ASP A 218 -20.52 0.37 -31.65
C ASP A 218 -20.33 1.71 -30.94
N ALA A 219 -21.37 2.54 -30.84
CA ALA A 219 -21.36 3.76 -30.05
C ALA A 219 -21.09 3.50 -28.56
N VAL A 220 -21.59 2.39 -28.02
CA VAL A 220 -21.39 1.98 -26.62
C VAL A 220 -19.98 1.42 -26.42
N LYS A 221 -19.43 0.68 -27.39
CA LYS A 221 -18.05 0.16 -27.31
C LYS A 221 -16.98 1.22 -27.55
N SER A 222 -17.30 2.21 -28.38
CA SER A 222 -16.40 3.32 -28.75
C SER A 222 -16.59 4.57 -27.90
N GLY A 223 -17.63 4.61 -27.07
CA GLY A 223 -17.89 5.72 -26.16
C GLY A 223 -16.88 5.80 -25.01
N PRO A 224 -16.83 6.92 -24.28
CA PRO A 224 -15.94 7.07 -23.14
C PRO A 224 -16.31 6.08 -22.03
N TYR A 225 -15.30 5.40 -21.45
CA TYR A 225 -15.51 4.49 -20.33
C TYR A 225 -15.47 5.20 -18.98
N LEU A 226 -14.62 6.22 -18.87
CA LEU A 226 -14.46 7.07 -17.69
C LEU A 226 -15.33 8.32 -17.78
N ARG A 227 -15.80 8.82 -16.63
CA ARG A 227 -16.43 10.15 -16.54
C ARG A 227 -15.47 11.25 -17.00
N GLU A 228 -16.02 12.33 -17.53
CA GLU A 228 -15.22 13.44 -18.08
C GLU A 228 -14.32 14.08 -17.01
N GLU A 229 -14.86 14.36 -15.83
CA GLU A 229 -14.11 14.89 -14.68
C GLU A 229 -12.89 14.03 -14.35
N ILE A 230 -13.08 12.72 -14.37
CA ILE A 230 -12.05 11.74 -14.06
C ILE A 230 -11.01 11.67 -15.19
N ARG A 231 -11.45 11.72 -16.44
CA ARG A 231 -10.57 11.76 -17.62
C ARG A 231 -9.65 12.99 -17.64
N THR A 232 -10.11 14.14 -17.15
CA THR A 232 -9.29 15.36 -17.09
C THR A 232 -8.12 15.28 -16.09
N LEU A 233 -8.09 14.26 -15.24
CA LEU A 233 -6.99 14.00 -14.31
C LEU A 233 -5.82 13.24 -14.95
N ASP A 234 -5.91 12.86 -16.23
CA ASP A 234 -4.83 12.17 -16.94
C ASP A 234 -3.51 12.96 -16.84
N GLY A 235 -2.44 12.27 -16.40
CA GLY A 235 -1.11 12.86 -16.25
C GLY A 235 -0.93 13.78 -15.05
N LEU A 236 -1.95 14.00 -14.22
CA LEU A 236 -1.82 14.73 -12.95
C LEU A 236 -1.42 13.74 -11.85
N SER A 237 -0.12 13.68 -11.54
CA SER A 237 0.37 12.88 -10.41
C SER A 237 0.49 13.78 -9.17
N LEU A 238 -0.14 13.37 -8.06
CA LEU A 238 0.31 13.83 -6.75
C LEU A 238 1.73 13.30 -6.58
N GLU A 239 2.72 14.19 -6.57
CA GLU A 239 4.06 13.84 -6.09
C GLU A 239 3.92 13.44 -4.61
N SER A 240 3.65 12.15 -4.37
CA SER A 240 3.88 11.55 -3.07
C SER A 240 5.40 11.46 -2.90
N GLU A 241 5.93 12.28 -2.00
CA GLU A 241 7.30 12.19 -1.48
C GLU A 241 7.74 10.72 -1.38
N PRO A 242 8.97 10.37 -1.82
CA PRO A 242 9.49 9.03 -1.63
C PRO A 242 9.53 8.75 -0.12
N SER A 243 8.63 7.86 0.34
CA SER A 243 8.74 7.29 1.67
C SER A 243 10.05 6.52 1.71
N ASP A 244 11.08 7.13 2.32
CA ASP A 244 12.33 6.48 2.66
C ASP A 244 12.03 5.17 3.39
N GLN A 245 12.13 4.05 2.67
CA GLN A 245 12.39 2.79 3.33
C GLN A 245 13.85 2.85 3.79
N PRO A 246 14.16 2.55 5.05
CA PRO A 246 15.55 2.42 5.47
C PRO A 246 16.16 1.24 4.71
N ASP A 247 17.02 1.56 3.75
CA ASP A 247 18.03 0.69 3.19
C ASP A 247 18.93 0.20 4.34
N ASP A 248 18.65 -0.98 4.88
CA ASP A 248 19.61 -1.74 5.67
C ASP A 248 20.66 -2.34 4.73
N SER A 249 21.50 -1.47 4.16
CA SER A 249 22.74 -1.86 3.49
C SER A 249 23.90 -1.02 4.02
N LYS A 250 24.24 -1.24 5.29
CA LYS A 250 25.58 -0.92 5.80
C LYS A 250 26.53 -2.09 5.56
N THR A 251 27.38 -1.87 4.57
CA THR A 251 28.78 -2.28 4.52
C THR A 251 29.42 -2.53 5.89
N ASN A 252 30.10 -3.67 6.00
CA ASN A 252 31.38 -3.79 6.68
C ASN A 252 32.13 -4.97 6.05
N SER A 253 33.01 -4.65 5.11
CA SER A 253 34.18 -5.48 4.81
C SER A 253 35.33 -5.04 5.73
N ASP A 254 36.15 -6.04 6.05
CA ASP A 254 37.48 -6.01 6.67
C ASP A 254 37.57 -5.78 8.18
N SER A 255 37.85 -6.86 8.90
CA SER A 255 39.23 -7.10 9.37
C SER A 255 39.45 -8.50 9.95
N ALA A 256 40.45 -9.17 9.38
CA ALA A 256 41.48 -9.99 10.02
C ALA A 256 41.08 -11.25 10.83
N HIS A 257 41.45 -12.40 10.23
CA HIS A 257 42.17 -13.51 10.84
C HIS A 257 42.35 -13.49 12.37
N GLN A 258 41.70 -14.43 13.05
CA GLN A 258 42.38 -15.12 14.14
C GLN A 258 41.90 -16.57 14.27
N SER A 259 42.74 -17.46 13.77
CA SER A 259 42.78 -18.87 14.11
C SER A 259 42.88 -19.06 15.62
N TYR A 260 41.99 -19.85 16.20
CA TYR A 260 42.29 -20.56 17.45
C TYR A 260 41.90 -22.02 17.29
N ALA A 261 42.95 -22.83 17.26
CA ALA A 261 42.90 -24.26 17.49
C ALA A 261 42.40 -24.52 18.92
N PHE A 262 41.45 -25.44 19.07
CA PHE A 262 41.17 -26.03 20.37
C PHE A 262 42.03 -27.27 20.52
N GLN A 263 43.12 -27.14 21.27
CA GLN A 263 43.81 -28.27 21.86
C GLN A 263 43.09 -28.69 23.15
N SER A 264 42.89 -29.99 23.24
CA SER A 264 42.64 -30.79 24.42
C SER A 264 43.75 -30.60 25.46
N ASP A 265 43.42 -30.43 26.75
CA ASP A 265 43.94 -31.35 27.78
C ASP A 265 43.31 -31.21 29.18
N SER A 266 43.33 -32.35 29.88
CA SER A 266 43.26 -32.59 31.33
C SER A 266 41.91 -32.69 32.10
N ALA A 267 41.87 -33.74 32.93
CA ALA A 267 40.76 -34.33 33.70
C ALA A 267 40.79 -33.94 35.22
N PRO A 268 40.18 -34.70 36.15
CA PRO A 268 38.76 -34.80 36.55
C PRO A 268 38.48 -34.24 37.98
N PRO A 269 37.24 -34.35 38.51
CA PRO A 269 37.12 -35.19 39.72
C PRO A 269 35.86 -36.08 39.81
N ALA A 270 36.09 -37.18 40.51
CA ALA A 270 35.24 -38.19 41.15
C ALA A 270 33.69 -38.10 41.11
N ALA A 271 33.12 -39.13 40.47
CA ALA A 271 32.06 -40.04 40.93
C ALA A 271 30.92 -39.56 41.85
N ALA A 272 29.70 -39.55 41.30
CA ALA A 272 28.49 -39.96 42.01
C ALA A 272 27.53 -40.69 41.05
N ASN A 273 27.31 -41.98 41.33
CA ASN A 273 26.45 -42.92 40.61
C ASN A 273 25.01 -42.42 40.37
N LYS A 274 24.55 -42.37 39.11
CA LYS A 274 23.12 -42.53 38.78
C LYS A 274 22.93 -43.36 37.50
N LYS A 275 22.11 -44.39 37.66
CA LYS A 275 21.82 -45.50 36.74
C LYS A 275 21.14 -45.01 35.45
N SER A 276 21.50 -45.64 34.33
CA SER A 276 20.90 -45.42 33.01
C SER A 276 19.47 -45.98 32.93
N ALA A 277 18.47 -45.11 33.05
CA ALA A 277 17.09 -45.45 32.75
C ALA A 277 16.87 -45.29 31.24
N LYS A 278 16.81 -46.42 30.50
CA LYS A 278 16.36 -46.43 29.11
C LYS A 278 14.91 -45.91 29.04
N PRO A 279 14.61 -44.95 28.16
CA PRO A 279 13.27 -44.40 28.05
C PRO A 279 12.29 -45.44 27.49
N LYS A 280 11.05 -45.42 27.99
CA LYS A 280 10.03 -46.48 27.84
C LYS A 280 9.58 -46.78 26.40
N TRP A 281 9.93 -45.94 25.42
CA TRP A 281 9.60 -46.17 23.99
C TRP A 281 10.60 -47.12 23.30
N PHE A 282 11.66 -47.52 23.97
CA PHE A 282 12.67 -48.46 23.48
C PHE A 282 12.41 -49.87 24.01
N LYS A 283 11.32 -50.50 23.56
CA LYS A 283 11.13 -51.96 23.70
C LYS A 283 10.66 -52.52 22.36
N ARG A 284 11.45 -53.49 21.88
CA ARG A 284 11.19 -54.32 20.70
C ARG A 284 10.54 -55.62 21.15
#